data_AF-A0A183LH49-F1
#
_entry.id   AF-A0A183LH49-F1
#
_cell.length_a   1.000
_cell.length_b   1.000
_cell.length_c   1.000
_cell.angle_alpha   90.00
_cell.angle_beta   90.00
_cell.angle_gamma   90.00
#
_symmetry.space_group_name_H-M   'P 1'
#
loop_
_entity.id
_entity.type
_entity.pdbx_description
1 polymer ?
#
loop_
_entity_poly.entity_id
_entity_poly.type
_entity_poly.pdbx_seq_one_letter_code
_entity_poly.pdbx_strand_id
1 'polypeptide(L)'
;MTLTITPMVRIKNRYLVCFISIQPQNSNSFIPGYPGCQKEDTAAMRLNESDLLAIIKQNITLTHGSLGVGKCMSRLRVIHWCPASGLLIIRCLRSMSVYVQTALSLVTHLDLS
;
A
#
# COMPACT_ATOMS: atom_id res chain seq x y z
N MET A 1 -20.47 -36.91 -25.34
CA MET A 1 -20.56 -36.41 -23.95
C MET A 1 -19.28 -35.64 -23.64
N THR A 2 -19.32 -34.31 -23.81
CA THR A 2 -18.20 -33.42 -23.49
C THR A 2 -18.33 -33.01 -22.02
N LEU A 3 -17.44 -33.53 -21.17
CA LEU A 3 -17.32 -33.11 -19.77
C LEU A 3 -16.78 -31.68 -19.72
N THR A 4 -17.67 -30.70 -19.57
CA THR A 4 -17.28 -29.33 -19.20
C THR A 4 -16.80 -29.35 -17.76
N ILE A 5 -15.50 -29.59 -17.56
CA ILE A 5 -14.83 -29.26 -16.30
C ILE A 5 -14.91 -27.75 -16.17
N THR A 6 -15.87 -27.25 -15.38
CA THR A 6 -15.84 -25.87 -14.92
C THR A 6 -14.65 -25.76 -13.97
N PRO A 7 -13.56 -25.06 -14.32
CA PRO A 7 -12.48 -24.87 -13.38
C PRO A 7 -13.07 -24.17 -12.15
N MET A 8 -12.80 -24.69 -10.95
CA MET A 8 -13.21 -24.04 -9.71
C MET A 8 -12.64 -22.61 -9.69
N VAL A 9 -13.46 -21.61 -10.02
CA VAL A 9 -13.01 -20.22 -10.12
C VAL A 9 -12.87 -19.65 -8.71
N ARG A 10 -11.75 -19.94 -8.05
CA ARG A 10 -11.39 -19.31 -6.77
C ARG A 10 -10.71 -17.97 -7.04
N ILE A 11 -11.22 -16.92 -6.41
CA ILE A 11 -10.60 -15.59 -6.46
C ILE A 11 -9.24 -15.65 -5.76
N LYS A 12 -8.16 -15.42 -6.52
CA LYS A 12 -6.79 -15.40 -6.01
C LYS A 12 -6.42 -13.99 -5.55
N ASN A 13 -5.99 -13.86 -4.29
CA ASN A 13 -5.48 -12.62 -3.72
C ASN A 13 -3.97 -12.70 -3.53
N ARG A 14 -3.31 -11.55 -3.49
CA ARG A 14 -1.91 -11.40 -3.11
C ARG A 14 -1.79 -10.46 -1.92
N TYR A 15 -0.76 -10.70 -1.13
CA TYR A 15 -0.38 -9.84 -0.02
C TYR A 15 0.92 -9.14 -0.41
N LEU A 16 0.92 -7.81 -0.29
CA LEU A 16 2.08 -6.96 -0.48
C LEU A 16 2.56 -6.56 0.91
N VAL A 17 3.86 -6.76 1.17
CA VAL A 17 4.53 -6.31 2.38
C VAL A 17 5.37 -5.10 2.00
N CYS A 18 5.09 -3.99 2.65
CA CYS A 18 5.70 -2.70 2.36
C CYS A 18 6.31 -2.14 3.64
N PHE A 19 7.52 -1.58 3.53
CA PHE A 19 8.14 -0.81 4.59
C PHE A 19 7.98 0.66 4.25
N ILE A 20 7.33 1.40 5.14
CA ILE A 20 7.16 2.84 5.03
C ILE A 20 8.25 3.48 5.89
N SER A 21 9.06 4.32 5.26
CA SER A 21 10.05 5.15 5.94
C SER A 21 9.66 6.60 5.69
N ILE A 22 9.37 7.35 6.76
CA ILE A 22 9.03 8.77 6.64
C ILE A 22 10.28 9.56 7.00
N GLN A 23 10.81 10.32 6.06
CA GLN A 23 11.95 11.21 6.32
C GLN A 23 11.43 12.64 6.47
N PRO A 24 11.66 13.31 7.62
CA PRO A 24 11.37 14.74 7.72
C PRO A 24 12.26 15.52 6.75
N GLN A 25 11.66 16.42 5.97
CA GLN A 25 12.31 17.21 4.91
C GLN A 25 13.47 18.12 5.40
N ASN A 26 13.63 18.31 6.72
CA ASN A 26 14.55 19.29 7.30
C ASN A 26 15.73 18.69 8.10
N SER A 27 15.92 17.38 8.06
CA SER A 27 17.02 16.73 8.79
C SER A 27 18.22 16.48 7.86
N ASN A 28 19.21 17.37 7.89
CA ASN A 28 20.49 17.26 7.15
C ASN A 28 21.40 16.11 7.62
N SER A 29 20.96 15.27 8.55
CA SER A 29 21.77 14.17 9.06
C SER A 29 20.87 13.02 9.50
N PHE A 30 20.57 12.10 8.59
CA PHE A 30 20.46 10.69 8.95
C PHE A 30 20.36 9.85 7.68
N ILE A 31 21.36 8.99 7.45
CA ILE A 31 21.22 7.84 6.55
C ILE A 31 20.89 6.69 7.51
N PRO A 32 19.62 6.25 7.62
CA PRO A 32 19.29 5.16 8.51
C PRO A 32 19.99 3.89 8.02
N GLY A 33 20.70 3.20 8.93
CA GLY A 33 21.37 1.92 8.65
C GLY A 33 20.42 0.75 8.38
N TYR A 34 19.10 0.96 8.49
CA TYR A 34 18.05 0.00 8.16
C TYR A 34 16.79 0.70 7.64
N PRO A 35 16.19 0.29 6.51
CA PRO A 35 14.96 0.89 6.01
C PRO A 35 13.78 0.65 6.98
N GLY A 36 13.07 1.71 7.38
CA GLY A 36 11.82 1.62 8.14
C GLY A 36 11.95 1.65 9.68
N CYS A 37 13.12 1.93 10.24
CA CYS A 37 13.32 2.01 11.68
C CYS A 37 13.92 3.38 12.08
N GLN A 38 13.11 4.44 12.01
CA GLN A 38 13.46 5.70 12.66
C GLN A 38 12.99 5.61 14.11
N LYS A 39 13.88 5.90 15.04
CA LYS A 39 13.63 5.77 16.49
C LYS A 39 12.50 6.69 16.99
N GLU A 40 12.16 7.72 16.21
CA GLU A 40 11.26 8.81 16.59
C GLU A 40 10.29 9.19 15.44
N ASP A 41 9.78 8.22 14.65
CA ASP A 41 8.80 8.49 13.58
C ASP A 41 7.42 8.86 14.14
N THR A 42 7.33 10.05 14.74
CA THR A 42 6.09 10.66 15.24
C THR A 42 5.05 10.81 14.12
N ALA A 43 5.49 10.98 12.88
CA ALA A 43 4.62 11.02 11.70
C ALA A 43 3.98 9.65 11.41
N ALA A 44 4.71 8.54 11.55
CA ALA A 44 4.17 7.20 11.33
C ALA A 44 3.17 6.81 12.43
N MET A 45 3.41 7.24 13.67
CA MET A 45 2.46 7.04 14.78
C MET A 45 1.13 7.78 14.60
N ARG A 46 1.09 8.84 13.79
CA ARG A 46 -0.16 9.57 13.49
C ARG A 46 -0.99 8.93 12.39
N LEU A 47 -0.42 7.99 11.64
CA LEU A 47 -1.11 7.33 10.53
C LEU A 47 -1.95 6.16 11.03
N ASN A 48 -3.26 6.19 10.75
CA ASN A 48 -4.13 5.05 10.92
C ASN A 48 -4.25 4.22 9.62
N GLU A 49 -4.77 3.00 9.75
CA GLU A 49 -5.04 2.11 8.61
C GLU A 49 -6.00 2.75 7.58
N SER A 50 -6.99 3.52 8.06
CA SER A 50 -7.93 4.27 7.23
C SER A 50 -7.22 5.31 6.38
N ASP A 51 -6.28 6.03 6.99
CA ASP A 51 -5.58 7.15 6.38
C ASP A 51 -4.61 6.63 5.32
N LEU A 52 -3.89 5.55 5.64
CA LEU A 52 -3.06 4.81 4.69
C LEU A 52 -3.88 4.32 3.49
N LEU A 53 -5.07 3.76 3.72
CA LEU A 53 -5.94 3.31 2.63
C LEU A 53 -6.42 4.49 1.77
N ALA A 54 -6.74 5.64 2.38
CA ALA A 54 -7.13 6.85 1.67
C ALA A 54 -5.98 7.43 0.83
N ILE A 55 -4.77 7.47 1.38
CA ILE A 55 -3.55 7.90 0.68
C ILE A 55 -3.26 6.97 -0.49
N ILE A 56 -3.33 5.65 -0.29
CA ILE A 56 -3.14 4.68 -1.37
C ILE A 56 -4.21 4.85 -2.45
N LYS A 57 -5.48 5.10 -2.06
CA LYS A 57 -6.56 5.41 -3.00
C LYS A 57 -6.25 6.61 -3.86
N GLN A 58 -5.83 7.70 -3.23
CA GLN A 58 -5.52 8.95 -3.90
C GLN A 58 -4.39 8.74 -4.90
N ASN A 59 -3.32 8.04 -4.50
CA ASN A 59 -2.21 7.73 -5.40
C ASN A 59 -2.62 6.83 -6.57
N ILE A 60 -3.41 5.77 -6.33
CA ILE A 60 -3.96 4.95 -7.42
C ILE A 60 -4.83 5.80 -8.37
N THR A 61 -5.57 6.78 -7.84
CA THR A 61 -6.39 7.70 -8.63
C THR A 61 -5.51 8.59 -9.51
N LEU A 62 -4.41 9.11 -8.97
CA LEU A 62 -3.46 9.94 -9.71
C LEU A 62 -2.71 9.15 -10.78
N THR A 63 -2.30 7.91 -10.48
CA THR A 63 -1.52 7.09 -11.43
C THR A 63 -2.37 6.43 -12.51
N HIS A 64 -3.53 5.87 -12.14
CA HIS A 64 -4.31 4.98 -13.01
C HIS A 64 -5.73 5.50 -13.33
N GLY A 65 -6.09 6.68 -12.84
CA GLY A 65 -7.41 7.28 -13.05
C GLY A 65 -8.55 6.56 -12.34
N SER A 66 -9.78 7.03 -12.58
CA SER A 66 -11.00 6.52 -11.92
C SER A 66 -11.29 5.04 -12.22
N LEU A 67 -11.00 4.58 -13.45
CA LEU A 67 -11.18 3.19 -13.86
C LEU A 67 -10.20 2.25 -13.14
N GLY A 68 -8.94 2.68 -13.00
CA GLY A 68 -7.92 1.93 -12.28
C GLY A 68 -8.25 1.79 -10.79
N VAL A 69 -8.77 2.86 -10.19
CA VAL A 69 -9.25 2.86 -8.80
C VAL A 69 -10.39 1.87 -8.62
N GLY A 70 -11.43 1.91 -9.47
CA GLY A 70 -12.58 0.99 -9.33
C GLY A 70 -12.15 -0.48 -9.39
N LYS A 71 -11.20 -0.81 -10.27
CA LYS A 71 -10.64 -2.15 -10.40
C LYS A 71 -9.77 -2.57 -9.21
N CYS A 72 -8.91 -1.69 -8.72
CA CYS A 72 -8.02 -1.99 -7.59
C CYS A 72 -8.79 -2.04 -6.27
N MET A 73 -9.74 -1.11 -6.06
CA MET A 73 -10.46 -0.94 -4.79
C MET A 73 -11.50 -2.02 -4.50
N SER A 74 -11.91 -2.81 -5.49
CA SER A 74 -12.88 -3.89 -5.28
C SER A 74 -12.51 -4.84 -4.13
N ARG A 75 -11.20 -5.10 -3.90
CA ARG A 75 -10.71 -5.95 -2.81
C ARG A 75 -9.39 -5.48 -2.19
N LEU A 76 -9.06 -4.20 -2.36
CA LEU A 76 -7.90 -3.62 -1.67
C LEU A 76 -8.24 -3.46 -0.19
N ARG A 77 -7.41 -3.98 0.70
CA ARG A 77 -7.58 -3.80 2.14
C ARG A 77 -6.24 -3.78 2.85
N VAL A 78 -6.08 -2.88 3.81
CA VAL A 78 -4.98 -2.91 4.77
C VAL A 78 -5.26 -4.04 5.78
N ILE A 79 -4.31 -4.96 5.90
CA ILE A 79 -4.42 -6.13 6.77
C ILE A 79 -3.75 -5.86 8.11
N HIS A 80 -2.64 -5.13 8.08
CA HIS A 80 -1.88 -4.79 9.26
C HIS A 80 -1.04 -3.55 9.00
N TRP A 81 -1.07 -2.62 9.95
CA TRP A 81 -0.14 -1.50 10.04
C TRP A 81 0.56 -1.52 11.40
N CYS A 82 1.88 -1.49 11.39
CA CYS A 82 2.70 -1.31 12.58
C CYS A 82 3.49 0.00 12.45
N PRO A 83 3.09 1.07 13.16
CA PRO A 83 3.79 2.35 13.08
C PRO A 83 5.20 2.30 13.68
N ALA A 84 5.44 1.44 14.68
CA ALA A 84 6.74 1.31 15.33
C ALA A 84 7.84 0.73 14.41
N SER A 85 7.46 -0.07 13.43
CA SER A 85 8.39 -0.71 12.48
C SER A 85 8.17 -0.27 11.04
N GLY A 86 7.25 0.67 10.80
CA GLY A 86 6.81 1.08 9.46
C GLY A 86 6.27 -0.06 8.60
N LEU A 87 5.80 -1.17 9.19
CA LEU A 87 5.40 -2.37 8.45
C LEU A 87 3.94 -2.25 8.01
N LEU A 88 3.70 -2.27 6.70
CA LEU A 88 2.39 -2.25 6.10
C LEU A 88 2.15 -3.53 5.30
N ILE A 89 1.05 -4.23 5.61
CA ILE A 89 0.60 -5.40 4.86
C ILE A 89 -0.73 -5.07 4.17
N ILE A 90 -0.75 -5.17 2.84
CA ILE A 90 -1.93 -4.88 2.02
C ILE A 90 -2.34 -6.13 1.27
N ARG A 91 -3.64 -6.42 1.29
CA ARG A 91 -4.25 -7.44 0.43
C ARG A 91 -4.82 -6.79 -0.83
N CYS A 92 -4.55 -7.40 -1.98
CA CYS A 92 -5.10 -7.00 -3.28
C CYS A 92 -5.46 -8.21 -4.14
N LEU A 93 -6.23 -7.97 -5.22
CA LEU A 93 -6.45 -8.97 -6.26
C LEU A 93 -5.15 -9.31 -6.98
N ARG A 94 -4.93 -10.59 -7.29
CA ARG A 94 -3.71 -11.03 -8.01
C ARG A 94 -3.51 -10.29 -9.33
N SER A 95 -4.58 -10.00 -10.07
CA SER A 95 -4.52 -9.27 -11.34
C SER A 95 -4.19 -7.79 -11.18
N MET A 96 -4.40 -7.22 -9.98
CA MET A 96 -4.21 -5.80 -9.70
C MET A 96 -2.94 -5.53 -8.88
N SER A 97 -2.19 -6.57 -8.48
CA SER A 97 -1.03 -6.39 -7.60
C SER A 97 0.05 -5.50 -8.21
N VAL A 98 0.25 -5.59 -9.53
CA VAL A 98 1.24 -4.76 -10.24
C VAL A 98 0.79 -3.29 -10.24
N TYR A 99 -0.49 -3.02 -10.45
CA TYR A 99 -1.05 -1.65 -10.41
C TYR A 99 -0.90 -1.00 -9.03
N VAL A 100 -1.16 -1.77 -7.97
CA VAL A 100 -0.99 -1.30 -6.59
C VAL A 100 0.49 -1.05 -6.31
N GLN A 101 1.38 -1.93 -6.76
CA GLN A 101 2.82 -1.77 -6.58
C GLN A 101 3.36 -0.52 -7.30
N THR A 102 2.94 -0.26 -8.55
CA THR A 102 3.38 0.94 -9.27
C THR A 102 2.84 2.22 -8.66
N ALA A 103 1.59 2.20 -8.17
CA ALA A 103 1.04 3.35 -7.44
C ALA A 103 1.79 3.61 -6.12
N LEU A 104 2.15 2.55 -5.39
CA LEU A 104 2.94 2.66 -4.15
C LEU A 104 4.35 3.20 -4.40
N SER A 105 4.99 2.84 -5.52
CA SER A 105 6.31 3.37 -5.88
C SER A 105 6.31 4.86 -6.21
N LEU A 106 5.15 5.44 -6.51
CA LEU A 106 4.99 6.86 -6.85
C LEU A 106 4.56 7.72 -5.65
N VAL A 107 4.42 7.13 -4.47
CA VAL A 107 4.07 7.87 -3.25
C VAL A 107 5.28 8.68 -2.80
N THR A 108 5.25 9.99 -3.04
CA THR A 108 6.36 10.90 -2.71
C THR A 108 6.07 11.77 -1.48
N HIS A 109 4.80 12.06 -1.19
CA HIS A 109 4.39 12.91 -0.08
C HIS A 109 3.17 12.33 0.65
N LEU A 110 3.19 12.45 1.97
CA LEU A 110 2.06 12.13 2.84
C LEU A 110 1.52 13.46 3.36
N ASP A 111 0.35 13.86 2.88
CA ASP A 111 -0.33 15.05 3.38
C ASP A 111 -1.12 14.64 4.64
N LEU A 112 -0.54 14.92 5.80
CA LEU A 112 -1.10 14.67 7.12
C LEU A 112 -1.81 15.94 7.58
N SER A 113 -3.07 16.13 7.14
CA SER A 113 -3.93 17.24 7.55
C SER A 113 -4.60 16.98 8.90
#